data_AF-A0A9P3GIH9-F1
#
_entry.id   AF-A0A9P3GIH9-F1
#
_cell.length_a   1.000
_cell.length_b   1.000
_cell.length_c   1.000
_cell.angle_alpha   90.00
_cell.angle_beta   90.00
_cell.angle_gamma   90.00
#
_symmetry.space_group_name_H-M   'P 1'
#
loop_
_entity.id
_entity.type
_entity.pdbx_description
1 polymer ?
#
loop_
_entity_poly.entity_id
_entity_poly.type
_entity_poly.pdbx_seq_one_letter_code
_entity_poly.pdbx_strand_id
1 'polypeptide(L)'
;MPILPGTWAVLLVAGTIGIAMGRRAANQQSGPSRPGGQNPITPTPPTPRPIQPSARPPPRRSPRPPPPPSARPASTTPPRPGPRSSSVTQAEPTEPSPRQHSLIDYPPSVQAYLPGVIIPQAALAPVAGRVFAPLPSVTFHTHGVPGVLLAHALRAPVPGLHDPDAVPRLSTTVTEVTLCIQWPGYDPWRAEGRVPLFDPARGDAPCTRQDLAQHVARLVQQFHLDMSCLQPGHALDWPLARIPFATLYLVELRNVARGCWQPVFCCAA
;
A
#
# COMPACT_ATOMS: atom_id res chain seq x y z
N MET A 1 3.49 5.42 -41.69
CA MET A 1 4.91 5.64 -41.32
C MET A 1 5.21 4.83 -40.07
N PRO A 2 6.01 3.75 -40.14
CA PRO A 2 6.33 2.97 -38.95
C PRO A 2 7.48 3.63 -38.17
N ILE A 3 7.29 3.81 -36.86
CA ILE A 3 8.31 4.30 -35.94
C ILE A 3 9.05 3.07 -35.41
N LEU A 4 10.37 3.01 -35.67
CA LEU A 4 11.26 1.95 -35.17
C LEU A 4 11.46 2.09 -33.65
N PRO A 5 11.48 0.97 -32.88
CA PRO A 5 11.82 1.02 -31.47
C PRO A 5 13.34 1.15 -31.27
N GLY A 6 13.76 2.26 -30.67
CA GLY A 6 15.14 2.53 -30.27
C GLY A 6 15.59 1.59 -29.15
N THR A 7 16.71 0.92 -29.40
CA THR A 7 17.43 0.06 -28.45
C THR A 7 18.12 0.93 -27.41
N TRP A 8 17.71 0.86 -26.14
CA TRP A 8 18.42 1.50 -25.04
C TRP A 8 19.29 0.45 -24.34
N ALA A 9 20.61 0.55 -24.54
CA ALA A 9 21.59 -0.19 -23.76
C ALA A 9 21.65 0.37 -22.33
N VAL A 10 21.29 -0.45 -21.34
CA VAL A 10 21.43 -0.11 -19.93
C VAL A 10 22.84 -0.48 -19.49
N LEU A 11 23.66 0.53 -19.22
CA LEU A 11 24.96 0.36 -18.56
C LEU A 11 24.71 0.12 -17.06
N LEU A 12 24.96 -1.10 -16.60
CA LEU A 12 25.01 -1.45 -15.18
C LEU A 12 26.31 -0.90 -14.58
N VAL A 13 26.22 0.21 -13.84
CA VAL A 13 27.32 0.66 -12.96
C VAL A 13 27.11 0.03 -11.59
N ALA A 14 27.91 -0.99 -11.29
CA ALA A 14 28.01 -1.57 -9.95
C ALA A 14 28.75 -0.58 -9.04
N GLY A 15 28.01 0.12 -8.17
CA GLY A 15 28.56 0.99 -7.14
C GLY A 15 28.75 0.24 -5.82
N THR A 16 30.00 -0.07 -5.49
CA THR A 16 30.43 -0.62 -4.20
C THR A 16 30.32 0.45 -3.12
N ILE A 17 29.42 0.28 -2.14
CA ILE A 17 29.31 1.18 -0.99
C ILE A 17 30.43 0.83 0.00
N GLY A 18 31.49 1.65 0.00
CA GLY A 18 32.51 1.65 1.04
C GLY A 18 32.04 2.44 2.27
N ILE A 19 31.96 1.77 3.42
CA ILE A 19 31.74 2.40 4.72
C ILE A 19 33.06 3.02 5.17
N ALA A 20 33.14 4.35 5.18
CA ALA A 20 34.25 5.08 5.78
C ALA A 20 33.76 5.84 7.03
N MET A 21 34.16 5.35 8.20
CA MET A 21 34.12 6.11 9.45
C MET A 21 35.19 7.21 9.39
N GLY A 22 34.82 8.46 9.67
CA GLY A 22 35.74 9.60 9.75
C GLY A 22 35.41 10.49 10.95
N ARG A 23 36.36 10.59 11.87
CA ARG A 23 36.32 11.33 13.14
C ARG A 23 36.42 12.86 12.95
N ARG A 24 35.80 13.57 13.91
CA ARG A 24 36.13 14.88 14.53
C ARG A 24 37.20 15.75 13.85
N ALA A 25 36.84 17.02 13.62
CA ALA A 25 37.69 18.17 13.96
C ALA A 25 36.83 19.38 14.35
N ALA A 26 37.27 20.08 15.39
CA ALA A 26 36.70 21.30 15.93
C ALA A 26 37.01 22.51 15.04
N ASN A 27 36.16 23.55 15.06
CA ASN A 27 36.66 24.90 14.87
C ASN A 27 35.89 25.94 15.69
N GLN A 28 36.65 26.77 16.38
CA GLN A 28 36.24 27.89 17.24
C GLN A 28 36.18 29.18 16.41
N GLN A 29 35.24 30.07 16.75
CA GLN A 29 35.31 31.55 16.66
C GLN A 29 33.97 32.08 17.22
N SER A 30 33.85 32.62 18.43
CA SER A 30 34.37 33.87 19.04
C SER A 30 33.56 35.14 18.73
N GLY A 31 32.59 35.43 19.63
CA GLY A 31 32.19 36.78 20.11
C GLY A 31 30.95 37.48 19.50
N PRO A 32 30.33 38.49 20.16
CA PRO A 32 30.54 39.00 21.52
C PRO A 32 29.29 39.04 22.43
N SER A 33 29.57 39.19 23.71
CA SER A 33 28.70 39.18 24.89
C SER A 33 27.82 40.42 25.05
N ARG A 34 26.60 40.25 25.58
CA ARG A 34 25.97 41.19 26.53
C ARG A 34 24.92 40.50 27.42
N PRO A 35 24.62 41.07 28.61
CA PRO A 35 24.32 40.32 29.81
C PRO A 35 22.85 40.39 30.20
N GLY A 36 22.32 39.28 30.69
CA GLY A 36 21.01 39.22 31.34
C GLY A 36 21.03 38.08 32.33
N GLY A 37 21.27 38.41 33.60
CA GLY A 37 21.33 37.45 34.69
C GLY A 37 20.03 36.66 34.81
N GLN A 38 20.13 35.34 34.65
CA GLN A 38 19.18 34.39 35.19
C GLN A 38 19.97 33.40 36.02
N ASN A 39 19.61 33.32 37.30
CA ASN A 39 20.21 32.40 38.26
C ASN A 39 20.06 30.95 37.75
N PRO A 40 21.13 30.13 37.79
CA PRO A 40 21.03 28.72 37.44
C PRO A 40 20.16 28.00 38.48
N ILE A 41 18.99 27.54 38.07
CA ILE A 41 18.19 26.60 38.83
C ILE A 41 18.95 25.26 38.76
N THR A 42 19.62 24.91 39.86
CA THR A 42 20.29 23.62 40.04
C THR A 42 19.27 22.49 39.79
N PRO A 43 19.46 21.64 38.76
CA PRO A 43 18.56 20.51 38.56
C PRO A 43 18.79 19.50 39.68
N THR A 44 17.75 19.28 40.49
CA THR A 44 17.71 18.26 41.52
C THR A 44 17.96 16.89 40.87
N PRO A 45 18.88 16.07 41.41
CA PRO A 45 19.16 14.75 40.87
C PRO A 45 17.90 13.86 40.95
N PRO A 46 17.58 13.09 39.89
CA PRO A 46 16.42 12.22 39.89
C PRO A 46 16.57 11.12 40.94
N THR A 47 15.58 11.01 41.81
CA THR A 47 15.46 9.95 42.81
C THR A 47 15.53 8.58 42.14
N PRO A 48 16.41 7.67 42.58
CA PRO A 48 16.52 6.33 42.00
C PRO A 48 15.21 5.58 42.17
N ARG A 49 14.64 5.13 41.05
CA ARG A 49 13.41 4.32 41.06
C ARG A 49 13.71 2.96 41.71
N PRO A 50 12.84 2.47 42.62
CA PRO A 50 12.97 1.14 43.18
C PRO A 50 12.90 0.09 42.07
N ILE A 51 13.92 -0.78 42.05
CA ILE A 51 14.04 -1.92 41.14
C ILE A 51 12.87 -2.86 41.46
N GLN A 52 11.86 -2.89 40.58
CA GLN A 52 10.79 -3.86 40.68
C GLN A 52 11.36 -5.25 40.40
N PRO A 53 11.15 -6.24 41.30
CA PRO A 53 11.59 -7.61 41.07
C PRO A 53 10.87 -8.17 39.84
N SER A 54 11.65 -8.63 38.86
CA SER A 54 11.15 -9.25 37.63
C SER A 54 10.17 -10.36 37.95
N ALA A 55 8.94 -10.22 37.46
CA ALA A 55 7.93 -11.25 37.55
C ALA A 55 8.45 -12.55 36.91
N ARG A 56 8.37 -13.63 37.69
CA ARG A 56 8.79 -14.97 37.30
C ARG A 56 8.06 -15.38 36.01
N PRO A 57 8.76 -15.83 34.96
CA PRO A 57 8.11 -16.24 33.73
C PRO A 57 7.14 -17.39 33.99
N PRO A 58 5.94 -17.39 33.37
CA PRO A 58 4.96 -18.45 33.56
C PRO A 58 5.51 -19.80 33.10
N PRO A 59 5.10 -20.90 33.75
CA PRO A 59 5.55 -22.24 33.37
C PRO A 59 5.17 -22.55 31.93
N ARG A 60 6.16 -23.01 31.15
CA ARG A 60 5.97 -23.48 29.76
C ARG A 60 4.92 -24.59 29.77
N ARG A 61 3.78 -24.35 29.12
CA ARG A 61 2.78 -25.39 28.87
C ARG A 61 3.39 -26.45 27.97
N SER A 62 3.33 -27.70 28.41
CA SER A 62 3.76 -28.86 27.64
C SER A 62 3.02 -28.94 26.29
N PRO A 63 3.70 -29.35 25.21
CA PRO A 63 3.09 -29.48 23.89
C PRO A 63 1.95 -30.51 23.92
N ARG A 64 0.82 -30.12 23.32
CA ARG A 64 -0.36 -30.98 23.19
C ARG A 64 -0.05 -32.10 22.18
N PRO A 65 -0.39 -33.37 22.48
CA PRO A 65 -0.19 -34.46 21.52
C PRO A 65 -1.02 -34.23 20.24
N PRO A 66 -0.51 -34.67 19.08
CA PRO A 66 -1.21 -34.55 17.82
C PRO A 66 -2.51 -35.37 17.82
N PRO A 67 -3.57 -34.89 17.15
CA PRO A 67 -4.81 -35.64 17.01
C PRO A 67 -4.60 -36.90 16.15
N PRO A 68 -5.36 -37.99 16.40
CA PRO A 68 -5.28 -39.21 15.61
C PRO A 68 -5.77 -38.98 14.16
N PRO A 69 -5.23 -39.72 13.18
CA PRO A 69 -5.62 -39.61 11.78
C PRO A 69 -7.08 -40.05 11.57
N SER A 70 -7.90 -39.17 11.01
CA SER A 70 -9.28 -39.50 10.63
C SER A 70 -9.29 -40.50 9.47
N ALA A 71 -10.03 -41.59 9.65
CA ALA A 71 -10.20 -42.65 8.66
C ALA A 71 -10.87 -42.12 7.38
N ARG A 72 -10.24 -42.37 6.24
CA ARG A 72 -10.77 -42.09 4.90
C ARG A 72 -11.99 -42.98 4.61
N PRO A 73 -13.14 -42.42 4.19
CA PRO A 73 -14.23 -43.22 3.63
C PRO A 73 -13.87 -43.73 2.23
N ALA A 74 -14.27 -44.97 1.95
CA ALA A 74 -14.00 -45.69 0.72
C ALA A 74 -14.67 -45.04 -0.50
N SER A 75 -13.96 -45.06 -1.62
CA SER A 75 -14.40 -44.54 -2.91
C SER A 75 -15.44 -45.47 -3.55
N THR A 76 -16.69 -45.03 -3.62
CA THR A 76 -17.73 -45.67 -4.43
C THR A 76 -17.72 -45.03 -5.82
N THR A 77 -17.20 -45.76 -6.81
CA THR A 77 -17.21 -45.38 -8.22
C THR A 77 -18.63 -45.49 -8.80
N PRO A 78 -19.22 -44.42 -9.33
CA PRO A 78 -20.51 -44.51 -10.02
C PRO A 78 -20.37 -45.02 -11.47
N PRO A 79 -21.42 -45.67 -12.02
CA PRO A 79 -21.41 -46.24 -13.35
C PRO A 79 -21.49 -45.18 -14.47
N ARG A 80 -20.86 -45.54 -15.59
CA ARG A 80 -20.66 -44.77 -16.83
C ARG A 80 -21.98 -44.52 -17.59
N PRO A 81 -22.39 -43.27 -17.85
CA PRO A 81 -23.52 -42.97 -18.74
C PRO A 81 -23.10 -43.09 -20.22
N GLY A 82 -24.01 -43.62 -21.04
CA GLY A 82 -23.83 -43.85 -22.48
C GLY A 82 -23.81 -42.59 -23.36
N PRO A 83 -23.63 -42.77 -24.67
CA PRO A 83 -23.45 -41.68 -25.62
C PRO A 83 -24.78 -40.98 -25.89
N ARG A 84 -24.85 -39.67 -25.65
CA ARG A 84 -25.98 -38.84 -26.10
C ARG A 84 -25.51 -37.75 -27.05
N SER A 85 -26.27 -37.68 -28.14
CA SER A 85 -26.16 -36.84 -29.31
C SER A 85 -26.26 -35.34 -29.05
N SER A 86 -25.65 -34.59 -29.98
CA SER A 86 -26.01 -33.24 -30.44
C SER A 86 -25.88 -32.11 -29.41
N SER A 87 -24.65 -31.62 -29.30
CA SER A 87 -24.27 -30.35 -28.70
C SER A 87 -24.88 -29.16 -29.45
N VAL A 88 -25.93 -28.57 -28.86
CA VAL A 88 -26.36 -27.20 -29.14
C VAL A 88 -25.28 -26.27 -28.59
N THR A 89 -24.61 -25.52 -29.46
CA THR A 89 -23.69 -24.44 -29.09
C THR A 89 -24.49 -23.34 -28.39
N GLN A 90 -24.63 -23.46 -27.07
CA GLN A 90 -25.19 -22.42 -26.22
C GLN A 90 -24.24 -21.23 -26.29
N ALA A 91 -24.70 -20.10 -26.83
CA ALA A 91 -23.91 -18.88 -26.90
C ALA A 91 -23.44 -18.54 -25.48
N GLU A 92 -22.13 -18.50 -25.27
CA GLU A 92 -21.56 -18.09 -24.00
C GLU A 92 -22.14 -16.71 -23.66
N PRO A 93 -22.72 -16.53 -22.45
CA PRO A 93 -23.12 -15.23 -22.00
C PRO A 93 -21.87 -14.33 -22.04
N THR A 94 -21.87 -13.34 -22.93
CA THR A 94 -20.81 -12.34 -23.00
C THR A 94 -20.71 -11.65 -21.65
N GLU A 95 -19.78 -12.08 -20.80
CA GLU A 95 -19.56 -11.42 -19.53
C GLU A 95 -19.18 -9.96 -19.81
N PRO A 96 -19.82 -8.99 -19.15
CA PRO A 96 -19.46 -7.60 -19.33
C PRO A 96 -18.01 -7.40 -18.91
N SER A 97 -17.19 -6.89 -19.82
CA SER A 97 -15.77 -6.62 -19.56
C SER A 97 -15.61 -5.87 -18.23
N PRO A 98 -14.65 -6.26 -17.38
CA PRO A 98 -14.44 -5.60 -16.10
C PRO A 98 -14.19 -4.12 -16.34
N ARG A 99 -14.93 -3.26 -15.61
CA ARG A 99 -14.73 -1.81 -15.69
C ARG A 99 -13.28 -1.51 -15.33
N GLN A 100 -12.59 -0.71 -16.13
CA GLN A 100 -11.22 -0.30 -15.84
C GLN A 100 -11.23 1.11 -15.27
N HIS A 101 -10.46 1.31 -14.21
CA HIS A 101 -10.09 2.64 -13.75
C HIS A 101 -9.05 3.19 -14.71
N SER A 102 -9.41 4.24 -15.44
CA SER A 102 -8.52 4.83 -16.46
C SER A 102 -8.65 6.35 -16.47
N LEU A 103 -7.81 7.00 -17.30
CA LEU A 103 -7.77 8.46 -17.41
C LEU A 103 -9.15 9.08 -17.71
N ILE A 104 -10.02 8.37 -18.43
CA ILE A 104 -11.37 8.84 -18.81
C ILE A 104 -12.29 9.06 -17.61
N ASP A 105 -11.96 8.50 -16.44
CA ASP A 105 -12.76 8.67 -15.22
C ASP A 105 -12.61 10.08 -14.63
N TYR A 106 -11.61 10.85 -15.07
CA TYR A 106 -11.33 12.18 -14.56
C TYR A 106 -11.84 13.25 -15.52
N PRO A 107 -12.45 14.34 -15.03
CA PRO A 107 -12.81 15.46 -15.89
C PRO A 107 -11.55 16.09 -16.49
N PRO A 108 -11.61 16.69 -17.70
CA PRO A 108 -10.44 17.31 -18.34
C PRO A 108 -9.74 18.35 -17.46
N SER A 109 -10.50 19.04 -16.61
CA SER A 109 -9.97 19.99 -15.64
C SER A 109 -9.02 19.35 -14.63
N VAL A 110 -9.27 18.11 -14.19
CA VAL A 110 -8.38 17.38 -13.27
C VAL A 110 -7.24 16.72 -14.04
N GLN A 111 -7.50 16.19 -15.23
CA GLN A 111 -6.48 15.55 -16.07
C GLN A 111 -5.31 16.49 -16.36
N ALA A 112 -5.58 17.78 -16.59
CA ALA A 112 -4.56 18.80 -16.83
C ALA A 112 -3.58 19.02 -15.66
N TYR A 113 -3.96 18.62 -14.45
CA TYR A 113 -3.13 18.77 -13.25
C TYR A 113 -2.64 17.44 -12.68
N LEU A 114 -2.92 16.31 -13.33
CA LEU A 114 -2.37 15.03 -12.86
C LEU A 114 -0.84 15.05 -12.97
N PRO A 115 -0.12 14.49 -11.98
CA PRO A 115 1.34 14.48 -11.97
C PRO A 115 1.95 13.53 -13.02
N GLY A 116 1.11 12.78 -13.75
CA GLY A 116 1.53 11.84 -14.76
C GLY A 116 0.37 11.03 -15.34
N VAL A 117 0.69 9.91 -15.97
CA VAL A 117 -0.31 9.04 -16.62
C VAL A 117 -0.93 8.11 -15.59
N ILE A 118 -2.27 8.02 -15.58
CA ILE A 118 -3.00 7.07 -14.75
C ILE A 118 -2.67 5.65 -15.20
N ILE A 119 -2.24 4.82 -14.25
CA ILE A 119 -2.00 3.40 -14.49
C ILE A 119 -3.37 2.72 -14.58
N PRO A 120 -3.72 2.10 -15.72
CA PRO A 120 -5.02 1.46 -15.85
C PRO A 120 -5.11 0.31 -14.84
N GLN A 121 -6.21 0.17 -14.12
CA GLN A 121 -6.41 -0.97 -13.23
C GLN A 121 -7.80 -1.53 -13.45
N ALA A 122 -7.94 -2.84 -13.48
CA ALA A 122 -9.27 -3.43 -13.47
C ALA A 122 -9.95 -3.13 -12.12
N ALA A 123 -11.21 -2.71 -12.17
CA ALA A 123 -12.00 -2.47 -10.97
C ALA A 123 -12.43 -3.81 -10.41
N LEU A 124 -12.22 -4.03 -9.11
CA LEU A 124 -12.75 -5.23 -8.45
C LEU A 124 -14.28 -5.19 -8.50
N ALA A 125 -14.88 -6.13 -9.24
CA ALA A 125 -16.33 -6.27 -9.28
C ALA A 125 -16.85 -6.78 -7.91
N PRO A 126 -17.98 -6.25 -7.42
CA PRO A 126 -18.63 -6.82 -6.25
C PRO A 126 -19.11 -8.24 -6.57
N VAL A 127 -19.12 -9.12 -5.56
CA VAL A 127 -19.66 -10.48 -5.70
C VAL A 127 -21.11 -10.39 -6.16
N ALA A 128 -21.44 -11.10 -7.24
CA ALA A 128 -22.78 -11.11 -7.85
C ALA A 128 -23.89 -11.35 -6.80
N GLY A 129 -24.98 -10.61 -6.93
CA GLY A 129 -26.14 -10.72 -6.03
C GLY A 129 -26.04 -9.97 -4.70
N ARG A 130 -24.93 -9.27 -4.42
CA ARG A 130 -24.84 -8.38 -3.25
C ARG A 130 -24.98 -6.92 -3.66
N VAL A 131 -25.94 -6.22 -3.03
CA VAL A 131 -26.05 -4.77 -3.15
C VAL A 131 -24.88 -4.13 -2.41
N PHE A 132 -24.01 -3.46 -3.17
CA PHE A 132 -22.86 -2.73 -2.64
C PHE A 132 -23.03 -1.24 -2.95
N ALA A 133 -23.12 -0.44 -1.89
CA ALA A 133 -23.08 1.02 -1.98
C ALA A 133 -21.66 1.48 -1.63
N PRO A 134 -20.85 1.92 -2.61
CA PRO A 134 -19.48 2.33 -2.36
C PRO A 134 -19.43 3.58 -1.46
N LEU A 135 -18.48 3.59 -0.52
CA LEU A 135 -18.14 4.79 0.23
C LEU A 135 -17.47 5.84 -0.69
N PRO A 136 -17.54 7.14 -0.35
CA PRO A 136 -16.83 8.18 -1.10
C PRO A 136 -15.33 7.90 -1.19
N SER A 137 -14.73 8.16 -2.35
CA SER A 137 -13.28 8.06 -2.54
C SER A 137 -12.53 8.99 -1.60
N VAL A 138 -11.34 8.57 -1.17
CA VAL A 138 -10.40 9.42 -0.43
C VAL A 138 -9.39 9.97 -1.42
N THR A 139 -9.44 11.27 -1.68
CA THR A 139 -8.50 11.95 -2.59
C THR A 139 -7.32 12.52 -1.83
N PHE A 140 -6.15 12.48 -2.46
CA PHE A 140 -4.91 13.06 -1.92
C PHE A 140 -4.52 14.26 -2.79
N HIS A 141 -4.04 15.32 -2.16
CA HIS A 141 -3.51 16.49 -2.86
C HIS A 141 -2.26 16.97 -2.14
N THR A 142 -1.23 17.32 -2.92
CA THR A 142 0.02 17.87 -2.40
C THR A 142 0.28 19.21 -3.06
N HIS A 143 0.40 20.28 -2.28
CA HIS A 143 0.57 21.65 -2.80
C HIS A 143 -0.51 22.05 -3.83
N GLY A 144 -1.76 21.61 -3.62
CA GLY A 144 -2.88 21.88 -4.54
C GLY A 144 -2.91 21.02 -5.81
N VAL A 145 -1.92 20.14 -6.01
CA VAL A 145 -1.87 19.21 -7.14
C VAL A 145 -2.46 17.85 -6.73
N PRO A 146 -3.28 17.19 -7.56
CA PRO A 146 -3.76 15.85 -7.31
C PRO A 146 -2.63 14.83 -7.06
N GLY A 147 -2.81 14.05 -6.01
CA GLY A 147 -1.96 12.96 -5.60
C GLY A 147 -0.83 13.31 -4.62
N VAL A 148 -0.21 12.27 -4.11
CA VAL A 148 0.96 12.33 -3.23
C VAL A 148 2.02 11.35 -3.71
N LEU A 149 3.27 11.81 -3.82
CA LEU A 149 4.37 10.95 -4.21
C LEU A 149 4.61 9.88 -3.14
N LEU A 150 4.58 8.60 -3.50
CA LEU A 150 4.65 7.49 -2.54
C LEU A 150 5.95 7.51 -1.72
N ALA A 151 7.08 7.88 -2.34
CA ALA A 151 8.35 8.06 -1.64
C ALA A 151 8.34 9.22 -0.61
N HIS A 152 7.48 10.22 -0.80
CA HIS A 152 7.26 11.27 0.20
C HIS A 152 6.33 10.78 1.31
N ALA A 153 5.29 10.04 0.95
CA ALA A 153 4.33 9.47 1.90
C ALA A 153 4.97 8.50 2.92
N LEU A 154 6.10 7.85 2.56
CA LEU A 154 6.87 7.05 3.52
C LEU A 154 7.46 7.88 4.67
N ARG A 155 7.71 9.17 4.45
CA ARG A 155 8.27 10.10 5.43
C ARG A 155 7.13 10.79 6.18
N ALA A 156 7.21 10.80 7.51
CA ALA A 156 6.29 11.55 8.35
C ALA A 156 6.99 12.81 8.92
N PRO A 157 6.42 14.01 8.77
CA PRO A 157 5.18 14.32 8.05
C PRO A 157 5.33 14.35 6.52
N VAL A 158 4.24 14.12 5.78
CA VAL A 158 4.21 14.28 4.31
C VAL A 158 4.20 15.77 3.95
N PRO A 159 5.22 16.30 3.26
CA PRO A 159 5.29 17.71 2.93
C PRO A 159 4.15 18.15 2.01
N GLY A 160 3.44 19.22 2.37
CA GLY A 160 2.43 19.85 1.51
C GLY A 160 1.11 19.10 1.36
N LEU A 161 0.89 18.01 2.12
CA LEU A 161 -0.35 17.25 2.08
C LEU A 161 -1.53 18.13 2.51
N HIS A 162 -2.60 18.13 1.73
CA HIS A 162 -3.83 18.85 2.03
C HIS A 162 -4.66 18.16 3.13
N ASP A 163 -5.03 18.91 4.16
CA ASP A 163 -5.69 18.48 5.40
C ASP A 163 -5.11 17.17 5.97
N PRO A 164 -3.85 17.17 6.44
CA PRO A 164 -3.19 15.96 6.91
C PRO A 164 -3.93 15.32 8.10
N ASP A 165 -4.56 16.13 8.95
CA ASP A 165 -5.30 15.70 10.15
C ASP A 165 -6.75 15.28 9.87
N ALA A 166 -7.24 15.41 8.63
CA ALA A 166 -8.60 14.99 8.28
C ALA A 166 -8.75 13.47 8.50
N VAL A 167 -9.90 13.04 9.03
CA VAL A 167 -10.18 11.62 9.31
C VAL A 167 -11.07 11.05 8.21
N PRO A 168 -10.52 10.35 7.19
CA PRO A 168 -11.33 9.77 6.13
C PRO A 168 -12.21 8.62 6.64
N ARG A 169 -13.44 8.56 6.13
CA ARG A 169 -14.37 7.47 6.45
C ARG A 169 -14.09 6.25 5.57
N LEU A 170 -13.29 5.32 6.06
CA LEU A 170 -12.93 4.10 5.32
C LEU A 170 -13.86 2.91 5.56
N SER A 171 -14.62 2.94 6.66
CA SER A 171 -15.58 1.90 6.99
C SER A 171 -16.66 2.44 7.92
N THR A 172 -17.76 1.71 8.02
CA THR A 172 -18.85 1.94 8.97
C THR A 172 -18.93 0.85 10.04
N THR A 173 -18.27 -0.28 9.83
CA THR A 173 -18.48 -1.50 10.65
C THR A 173 -17.21 -2.24 11.03
N VAL A 174 -16.10 -2.02 10.34
CA VAL A 174 -14.83 -2.72 10.59
C VAL A 174 -13.77 -1.75 11.07
N THR A 175 -12.81 -2.24 11.85
CA THR A 175 -11.68 -1.47 12.43
C THR A 175 -10.45 -1.42 11.53
N GLU A 176 -10.42 -2.26 10.49
CA GLU A 176 -9.33 -2.38 9.52
C GLU A 176 -9.92 -2.58 8.13
N VAL A 177 -9.19 -2.13 7.11
CA VAL A 177 -9.57 -2.37 5.72
C VAL A 177 -8.45 -3.05 4.94
N THR A 178 -8.83 -3.76 3.89
CA THR A 178 -7.96 -4.45 2.95
C THR A 178 -7.61 -3.53 1.80
N LEU A 179 -6.32 -3.44 1.47
CA LEU A 179 -5.86 -2.80 0.24
C LEU A 179 -5.81 -3.84 -0.88
N CYS A 180 -6.47 -3.56 -2.01
CA CYS A 180 -6.52 -4.42 -3.18
C CYS A 180 -5.85 -3.72 -4.37
N ILE A 181 -4.85 -4.34 -4.97
CA ILE A 181 -4.13 -3.79 -6.14
C ILE A 181 -4.36 -4.71 -7.34
N GLN A 182 -4.84 -4.15 -8.45
CA GLN A 182 -5.00 -4.85 -9.73
C GLN A 182 -4.09 -4.22 -10.77
N TRP A 183 -2.80 -4.56 -10.71
CA TRP A 183 -1.82 -4.01 -11.63
C TRP A 183 -1.87 -4.72 -12.99
N PRO A 184 -1.83 -3.99 -14.13
CA PRO A 184 -1.92 -4.61 -15.45
C PRO A 184 -0.84 -5.67 -15.68
N GLY A 185 -1.28 -6.87 -16.06
CA GLY A 185 -0.38 -7.97 -16.36
C GLY A 185 0.10 -8.75 -15.13
N TYR A 186 -0.38 -8.43 -13.92
CA TYR A 186 -0.04 -9.17 -12.72
C TYR A 186 -1.29 -9.73 -12.06
N ASP A 187 -1.11 -10.80 -11.29
CA ASP A 187 -2.18 -11.36 -10.47
C ASP A 187 -2.65 -10.33 -9.42
N PRO A 188 -3.93 -10.33 -9.03
CA PRO A 188 -4.44 -9.44 -8.00
C PRO A 188 -3.67 -9.61 -6.69
N TRP A 189 -3.17 -8.50 -6.14
CA TRP A 189 -2.47 -8.46 -4.87
C TRP A 189 -3.35 -7.88 -3.78
N ARG A 190 -3.33 -8.46 -2.58
CA ARG A 190 -4.17 -8.07 -1.45
C ARG A 190 -3.38 -8.00 -0.15
N ALA A 191 -3.54 -6.90 0.57
CA ALA A 191 -3.05 -6.74 1.93
C ALA A 191 -4.23 -6.76 2.92
N GLU A 192 -4.63 -7.97 3.33
CA GLU A 192 -5.79 -8.17 4.20
C GLU A 192 -5.56 -7.65 5.63
N GLY A 193 -6.48 -6.82 6.12
CA GLY A 193 -6.44 -6.31 7.50
C GLY A 193 -5.18 -5.50 7.82
N ARG A 194 -4.61 -4.79 6.83
CA ARG A 194 -3.33 -4.08 7.00
C ARG A 194 -3.46 -2.56 7.09
N VAL A 195 -4.63 -1.99 6.81
CA VAL A 195 -4.85 -0.54 6.93
C VAL A 195 -5.68 -0.30 8.19
N PRO A 196 -5.04 0.09 9.32
CA PRO A 196 -5.75 0.36 10.56
C PRO A 196 -6.58 1.63 10.45
N LEU A 197 -7.78 1.63 11.04
CA LEU A 197 -8.63 2.82 11.16
C LEU A 197 -8.38 3.60 12.45
N PHE A 198 -7.67 3.01 13.39
CA PHE A 198 -7.33 3.59 14.68
C PHE A 198 -5.88 3.24 14.99
N ASP A 199 -5.14 4.19 15.56
CA ASP A 199 -3.76 3.99 15.97
C ASP A 199 -3.69 3.61 17.46
N PRO A 200 -3.38 2.34 17.80
CA PRO A 200 -3.31 1.91 19.20
C PRO A 200 -2.16 2.58 19.96
N ALA A 201 -1.09 3.01 19.28
CA ALA A 201 0.02 3.70 19.92
C ALA A 201 -0.35 5.12 20.37
N ARG A 202 -1.40 5.69 19.75
CA ARG A 202 -1.95 7.02 20.08
C ARG A 202 -3.27 6.92 20.87
N GLY A 203 -3.51 5.80 21.54
CA GLY A 203 -4.72 5.59 22.36
C GLY A 203 -5.98 5.47 21.51
N ASP A 204 -5.92 4.69 20.44
CA ASP A 204 -7.01 4.48 19.48
C ASP A 204 -7.47 5.78 18.79
N ALA A 205 -6.54 6.70 18.58
CA ALA A 205 -6.81 7.91 17.80
C ALA A 205 -7.22 7.51 16.36
N PRO A 206 -8.25 8.14 15.77
CA PRO A 206 -8.65 7.84 14.39
C PRO A 206 -7.51 8.05 13.40
N CYS A 207 -7.41 7.16 12.41
CA CYS A 207 -6.43 7.23 11.33
C CYS A 207 -6.64 8.50 10.51
N THR A 208 -5.65 9.39 10.53
CA THR A 208 -5.70 10.64 9.77
C THR A 208 -5.35 10.40 8.29
N ARG A 209 -5.59 11.38 7.42
CA ARG A 209 -5.21 11.32 6.00
C ARG A 209 -3.69 11.15 5.85
N GLN A 210 -2.91 11.77 6.74
CA GLN A 210 -1.47 11.56 6.84
C GLN A 210 -1.13 10.10 7.13
N ASP A 211 -1.71 9.54 8.20
CA ASP A 211 -1.46 8.16 8.63
C ASP A 211 -1.87 7.18 7.51
N LEU A 212 -2.98 7.44 6.84
CA LEU A 212 -3.48 6.65 5.73
C LEU A 212 -2.54 6.68 4.53
N ALA A 213 -2.08 7.86 4.11
CA ALA A 213 -1.12 8.00 3.00
C ALA A 213 0.16 7.20 3.30
N GLN A 214 0.67 7.29 4.53
CA GLN A 214 1.86 6.57 4.96
C GLN A 214 1.65 5.05 4.98
N HIS A 215 0.53 4.56 5.53
CA HIS A 215 0.22 3.13 5.54
C HIS A 215 0.10 2.57 4.11
N VAL A 216 -0.62 3.27 3.23
CA VAL A 216 -0.75 2.86 1.83
C VAL A 216 0.61 2.84 1.15
N ALA A 217 1.46 3.85 1.36
CA ALA A 217 2.80 3.88 0.77
C ALA A 217 3.66 2.68 1.19
N ARG A 218 3.62 2.28 2.46
CA ARG A 218 4.32 1.08 2.95
C ARG A 218 3.80 -0.20 2.31
N LEU A 219 2.47 -0.34 2.18
CA LEU A 219 1.87 -1.51 1.54
C LEU A 219 2.16 -1.57 0.04
N VAL A 220 2.16 -0.42 -0.65
CA VAL A 220 2.52 -0.37 -2.07
C VAL A 220 4.01 -0.64 -2.26
N GLN A 221 4.87 -0.23 -1.33
CA GLN A 221 6.28 -0.59 -1.36
C GLN A 221 6.46 -2.11 -1.22
N GLN A 222 5.72 -2.75 -0.32
CA GLN A 222 5.72 -4.21 -0.19
C GLN A 222 5.25 -4.88 -1.48
N PHE A 223 4.11 -4.43 -2.06
CA PHE A 223 3.63 -4.91 -3.35
C PHE A 223 4.70 -4.77 -4.44
N HIS A 224 5.41 -3.64 -4.50
CA HIS A 224 6.47 -3.39 -5.48
C HIS A 224 7.59 -4.42 -5.33
N LEU A 225 8.04 -4.67 -4.10
CA LEU A 225 9.06 -5.67 -3.81
C LEU A 225 8.60 -7.10 -4.15
N ASP A 226 7.36 -7.46 -3.78
CA ASP A 226 6.81 -8.80 -4.02
C ASP A 226 6.68 -9.11 -5.52
N MET A 227 6.22 -8.12 -6.29
CA MET A 227 5.80 -8.34 -7.68
C MET A 227 6.85 -7.94 -8.72
N SER A 228 7.87 -7.15 -8.35
CA SER A 228 8.93 -6.71 -9.28
C SER A 228 9.79 -7.84 -9.84
N CYS A 229 9.90 -8.96 -9.10
CA CYS A 229 10.63 -10.16 -9.54
C CYS A 229 9.80 -11.08 -10.45
N LEU A 230 8.49 -10.86 -10.55
CA LEU A 230 7.60 -11.69 -11.35
C LEU A 230 7.55 -11.19 -12.79
N GLN A 231 7.52 -12.13 -13.73
CA GLN A 231 7.27 -11.82 -15.13
C GLN A 231 5.81 -11.40 -15.29
N PRO A 232 5.52 -10.23 -15.89
CA PRO A 232 4.15 -9.89 -16.22
C PRO A 232 3.59 -10.92 -17.20
N GLY A 233 2.29 -11.19 -17.10
CA GLY A 233 1.55 -11.93 -18.11
C GLY A 233 1.46 -11.18 -19.44
N HIS A 234 0.41 -11.45 -20.21
CA HIS A 234 0.28 -10.96 -21.59
C HIS A 234 0.07 -9.44 -21.77
N ALA A 235 -0.14 -8.66 -20.69
CA ALA A 235 -0.29 -7.21 -20.77
C ALA A 235 1.08 -6.51 -20.63
N LEU A 236 1.62 -6.01 -21.74
CA LEU A 236 3.03 -5.61 -21.85
C LEU A 236 3.32 -4.14 -21.50
N ASP A 237 2.31 -3.29 -21.35
CA ASP A 237 2.55 -1.84 -21.33
C ASP A 237 2.93 -1.26 -19.96
N TRP A 238 2.70 -2.00 -18.87
CA TRP A 238 2.94 -1.51 -17.50
C TRP A 238 3.80 -2.47 -16.65
N PRO A 239 4.99 -2.89 -17.10
CA PRO A 239 5.85 -3.76 -16.30
C PRO A 239 6.32 -3.02 -15.04
N LEU A 240 6.00 -3.57 -13.87
CA LEU A 240 6.29 -2.96 -12.57
C LEU A 240 7.80 -2.73 -12.37
N ALA A 241 8.63 -3.63 -12.90
CA ALA A 241 10.09 -3.52 -12.86
C ALA A 241 10.65 -2.28 -13.58
N ARG A 242 9.91 -1.69 -14.53
CA ARG A 242 10.33 -0.48 -15.25
C ARG A 242 9.78 0.81 -14.64
N ILE A 243 8.93 0.71 -13.64
CA ILE A 243 8.29 1.86 -12.99
C ILE A 243 8.86 1.99 -11.58
N PRO A 244 9.80 2.93 -11.35
CA PRO A 244 10.38 3.10 -10.03
C PRO A 244 9.33 3.48 -9.00
N PHE A 245 9.39 2.90 -7.80
CA PHE A 245 8.50 3.28 -6.70
C PHE A 245 8.53 4.80 -6.42
N ALA A 246 9.69 5.44 -6.62
CA ALA A 246 9.89 6.86 -6.40
C ALA A 246 9.17 7.78 -7.40
N THR A 247 8.64 7.26 -8.51
CA THR A 247 7.88 8.04 -9.51
C THR A 247 6.38 7.81 -9.42
N LEU A 248 5.93 6.97 -8.47
CA LEU A 248 4.52 6.65 -8.27
C LEU A 248 3.83 7.66 -7.35
N TYR A 249 2.65 8.10 -7.79
CA TYR A 249 1.76 8.96 -7.03
C TYR A 249 0.50 8.20 -6.65
N LEU A 250 0.09 8.32 -5.38
CA LEU A 250 -1.24 7.90 -4.93
C LEU A 250 -2.21 9.07 -5.15
N VAL A 251 -3.14 8.93 -6.09
CA VAL A 251 -4.12 9.97 -6.44
C VAL A 251 -5.33 9.90 -5.52
N GLU A 252 -5.89 8.70 -5.38
CA GLU A 252 -7.04 8.45 -4.52
C GLU A 252 -7.13 6.97 -4.09
N LEU A 253 -7.99 6.70 -3.11
CA LEU A 253 -8.44 5.36 -2.74
C LEU A 253 -9.93 5.24 -3.05
N ARG A 254 -10.31 4.21 -3.82
CA ARG A 254 -11.72 3.92 -4.18
C ARG A 254 -12.24 2.74 -3.37
N ASN A 255 -13.46 2.85 -2.84
CA ASN A 255 -14.10 1.73 -2.16
C ASN A 255 -14.75 0.79 -3.19
N VAL A 256 -14.12 -0.35 -3.44
CA VAL A 256 -14.52 -1.29 -4.51
C VAL A 256 -15.34 -2.47 -4.01
N ALA A 257 -15.22 -2.80 -2.71
CA ALA A 257 -16.10 -3.75 -2.02
C ALA A 257 -16.14 -3.43 -0.52
N ARG A 258 -16.99 -4.13 0.24
CA ARG A 258 -17.07 -3.96 1.69
C ARG A 258 -15.70 -4.27 2.33
N GLY A 259 -15.10 -3.26 2.95
CA GLY A 259 -13.77 -3.38 3.58
C GLY A 259 -12.61 -3.50 2.58
N CYS A 260 -12.82 -3.34 1.28
CA CYS A 260 -11.76 -3.38 0.26
C CYS A 260 -11.63 -2.02 -0.41
N TRP A 261 -10.40 -1.50 -0.41
CA TRP A 261 -10.04 -0.23 -1.02
C TRP A 261 -8.98 -0.44 -2.09
N GLN A 262 -9.17 0.19 -3.24
CA GLN A 262 -8.27 0.10 -4.37
C GLN A 262 -7.58 1.46 -4.59
N PRO A 263 -6.24 1.51 -4.54
CA PRO A 263 -5.50 2.73 -4.84
C PRO A 263 -5.48 3.01 -6.34
N VAL A 264 -5.64 4.28 -6.69
CA VAL A 264 -5.42 4.76 -8.07
C VAL A 264 -4.07 5.44 -8.15
N PHE A 265 -3.25 4.98 -9.11
CA PHE A 265 -1.88 5.42 -9.28
C PHE A 265 -1.70 6.28 -10.52
N CYS A 266 -0.83 7.27 -10.40
CA CYS A 266 -0.19 7.95 -11.53
C CYS A 266 1.30 7.60 -11.56
N CYS A 267 1.87 7.47 -12.76
CA CYS A 267 3.31 7.46 -12.96
C CYS A 267 3.72 8.75 -13.68
N ALA A 268 4.64 9.51 -13.10
CA ALA A 268 5.30 10.59 -13.85
C ALA A 268 6.08 9.98 -15.01
N ALA A 269 5.96 10.59 -16.19
CA ALA A 269 6.67 10.19 -17.40
C ALA A 269 8.14 10.66 -17.37
#